data_AF-A0A939VW62-F1
#
_entry.id   AF-A0A939VW62-F1
#
_cell.length_a   1.000
_cell.length_b   1.000
_cell.length_c   1.000
_cell.angle_alpha   90.00
_cell.angle_beta   90.00
_cell.angle_gamma   90.00
#
_symmetry.space_group_name_H-M   'P 1'
#
loop_
_entity.id
_entity.type
_entity.pdbx_description
1 polymer ?
#
loop_
_entity_poly.entity_id
_entity_poly.type
_entity_poly.pdbx_seq_one_letter_code
_entity_poly.pdbx_strand_id
1 'polypeptide(L)'
;MVDKMPLMSHRLRRIPKGFGWVDHRLLRDGHIRACSSDSLALYLVLLCASDGQGLSFYGDGLVCSLLGWSRGRLEKAREALQKADLIAWEAPLYQVLEVPEEKRGERDEDDQ
;
A
#
# COMPACT_ATOMS: atom_id res chain seq x y z
N MET A 1 12.74 -21.95 16.39
CA MET A 1 13.27 -20.94 15.45
C MET A 1 13.35 -21.62 14.10
N VAL A 2 12.71 -21.09 13.06
CA VAL A 2 12.77 -21.70 11.72
C VAL A 2 13.99 -21.14 11.01
N ASP A 3 14.92 -22.01 10.60
CA ASP A 3 16.07 -21.60 9.79
C ASP A 3 15.59 -21.10 8.43
N LYS A 4 15.78 -19.80 8.18
CA LYS A 4 15.42 -19.17 6.91
C LYS A 4 16.54 -19.42 5.89
N MET A 5 16.36 -20.41 5.04
CA MET A 5 17.21 -20.62 3.87
C MET A 5 16.48 -20.17 2.59
N PRO A 6 17.15 -19.50 1.64
CA PRO A 6 16.57 -19.19 0.35
C PRO A 6 16.16 -20.48 -0.38
N LEU A 7 14.90 -20.56 -0.82
CA LEU A 7 14.41 -21.71 -1.60
C LEU A 7 15.06 -21.78 -3.00
N MET A 8 15.44 -20.62 -3.55
CA MET A 8 16.04 -20.48 -4.89
C MET A 8 17.24 -19.54 -4.82
N SER A 9 18.38 -20.04 -4.34
CA SER A 9 19.59 -19.22 -4.08
C SER A 9 20.16 -18.51 -5.31
N HIS A 10 19.86 -18.98 -6.52
CA HIS A 10 20.29 -18.35 -7.78
C HIS A 10 19.36 -17.22 -8.25
N ARG A 11 18.20 -17.02 -7.59
CA ARG A 11 17.21 -15.99 -7.93
C ARG A 11 16.88 -15.09 -6.74
N LEU A 12 17.92 -14.69 -6.01
CA LEU A 12 17.76 -13.68 -4.97
C LEU A 12 17.32 -12.36 -5.59
N ARG A 13 16.30 -11.74 -4.98
CA ARG A 13 15.83 -10.40 -5.37
C ARG A 13 16.97 -9.40 -5.19
N ARG A 14 17.10 -8.46 -6.13
CA ARG A 14 18.03 -7.33 -6.07
C ARG A 14 17.20 -6.06 -6.25
N ILE A 15 17.65 -4.96 -5.64
CA ILE A 15 17.00 -3.66 -5.80
C ILE A 15 17.33 -3.15 -7.22
N PRO A 16 16.33 -2.98 -8.11
CA PRO A 16 16.54 -2.43 -9.46
C PRO A 16 16.80 -0.91 -9.39
N LYS A 17 17.19 -0.31 -10.53
CA LYS A 17 17.45 1.15 -10.61
C LYS A 17 16.22 2.02 -10.31
N GLY A 18 15.02 1.55 -10.66
CA GLY A 18 13.75 2.18 -10.29
C GLY A 18 13.02 1.29 -9.29
N PHE A 19 12.84 1.76 -8.06
CA PHE A 19 12.26 0.99 -6.96
C PHE A 19 11.39 1.89 -6.09
N GLY A 20 10.12 1.50 -5.90
CA GLY A 20 9.28 2.00 -4.83
C GLY A 20 9.52 1.18 -3.57
N TRP A 21 9.72 1.85 -2.43
CA TRP A 21 9.86 1.19 -1.14
C TRP A 21 8.49 1.08 -0.46
N VAL A 22 8.29 0.02 0.32
CA VAL A 22 7.06 -0.21 1.09
C VAL A 22 7.45 -0.24 2.56
N ASP A 23 6.82 0.60 3.36
CA ASP A 23 7.08 0.63 4.79
C ASP A 23 6.65 -0.69 5.46
N HIS A 24 7.55 -1.28 6.24
CA HIS A 24 7.27 -2.52 6.96
C HIS A 24 6.18 -2.34 8.03
N ARG A 25 5.92 -1.10 8.48
CA ARG A 25 4.80 -0.75 9.38
C ARG A 25 3.44 -1.16 8.81
N LEU A 26 3.26 -1.20 7.49
CA LEU A 26 2.01 -1.70 6.89
C LEU A 26 1.67 -3.13 7.32
N LEU A 27 2.70 -3.96 7.47
CA LEU A 27 2.55 -5.34 7.93
C LEU A 27 2.57 -5.43 9.45
N ARG A 28 3.55 -4.77 10.08
CA ARG A 28 3.78 -4.87 11.53
C ARG A 28 2.60 -4.33 12.33
N ASP A 29 2.03 -3.21 11.90
CA ASP A 29 1.03 -2.45 12.66
C ASP A 29 -0.40 -2.74 12.17
N GLY A 30 -0.57 -3.80 11.36
CA GLY A 30 -1.88 -4.33 10.98
C GLY A 30 -2.63 -3.58 9.87
N HIS A 31 -2.06 -2.56 9.25
CA HIS A 31 -2.70 -1.81 8.15
C HIS A 31 -3.13 -2.69 6.97
N ILE A 32 -2.33 -3.71 6.62
CA ILE A 32 -2.71 -4.69 5.59
C ILE A 32 -4.01 -5.41 5.97
N ARG A 33 -4.18 -5.79 7.23
CA ARG A 33 -5.39 -6.47 7.71
C ARG A 33 -6.60 -5.54 7.73
N ALA A 34 -6.39 -4.25 7.98
CA ALA A 34 -7.45 -3.25 7.97
C ALA A 34 -7.93 -2.88 6.55
N CYS A 35 -7.11 -3.12 5.54
CA CYS A 35 -7.43 -2.80 4.15
C CYS A 35 -8.13 -3.96 3.42
N SER A 36 -9.01 -3.61 2.48
CA SER A 36 -9.55 -4.58 1.53
C SER A 36 -8.50 -5.00 0.50
N SER A 37 -8.68 -6.15 -0.14
CA SER A 37 -7.82 -6.59 -1.25
C SER A 37 -7.75 -5.57 -2.39
N ASP A 38 -8.85 -4.87 -2.63
CA ASP A 38 -8.93 -3.84 -3.66
C ASP A 38 -8.10 -2.62 -3.24
N SER A 39 -8.28 -2.12 -2.01
CA SER A 39 -7.45 -1.04 -1.48
C SER A 39 -5.96 -1.36 -1.57
N LEU A 40 -5.54 -2.59 -1.21
CA LEU A 40 -4.15 -3.01 -1.31
C LEU A 40 -3.64 -3.13 -2.75
N ALA A 41 -4.47 -3.61 -3.68
CA ALA A 41 -4.11 -3.67 -5.09
C ALA A 41 -3.90 -2.27 -5.69
N LEU A 42 -4.79 -1.33 -5.37
CA LEU A 42 -4.63 0.07 -5.77
C LEU A 42 -3.36 0.68 -5.16
N TYR A 43 -3.14 0.48 -3.87
CA TYR A 43 -1.97 0.99 -3.17
C TYR A 43 -0.65 0.47 -3.76
N LEU A 44 -0.60 -0.82 -4.15
CA LEU A 44 0.56 -1.40 -4.82
C LEU A 44 0.83 -0.75 -6.19
N VAL A 45 -0.21 -0.46 -6.98
CA VAL A 45 -0.07 0.25 -8.26
C VAL A 45 0.52 1.65 -8.03
N LEU A 46 0.00 2.38 -7.04
CA LEU A 46 0.49 3.71 -6.70
C LEU A 46 1.95 3.66 -6.25
N LEU A 47 2.32 2.75 -5.34
CA LEU A 47 3.71 2.55 -4.91
C LEU A 47 4.69 2.30 -6.05
N CYS A 48 4.27 1.56 -7.08
CA CYS A 48 5.12 1.29 -8.25
C CYS A 48 5.27 2.51 -9.17
N ALA A 49 4.29 3.41 -9.16
CA ALA A 49 4.22 4.58 -10.02
C ALA A 49 4.70 5.87 -9.34
N SER A 50 4.80 5.87 -8.01
CA SER A 50 5.16 7.05 -7.23
C SER A 50 6.65 7.39 -7.31
N ASP A 51 6.96 8.68 -7.27
CA ASP A 51 8.32 9.19 -7.11
C ASP A 51 8.79 9.13 -5.64
N GLY A 52 9.97 9.71 -5.36
CA GLY A 52 10.54 9.76 -4.02
C GLY A 52 9.76 10.62 -3.01
N GLN A 53 8.72 11.35 -3.43
CA GLN A 53 7.81 12.10 -2.58
C GLN A 53 6.43 11.42 -2.46
N GLY A 54 6.28 10.22 -3.03
CA GLY A 54 5.03 9.48 -3.04
C GLY A 54 4.06 9.91 -4.14
N LEU A 55 4.44 10.81 -5.05
CA LEU A 55 3.53 11.41 -6.04
C LEU A 55 3.39 10.53 -7.29
N SER A 56 2.15 10.31 -7.73
CA SER A 56 1.81 9.56 -8.95
C SER A 56 0.71 10.26 -9.77
N PHE A 57 0.92 10.37 -11.09
CA PHE A 57 0.01 11.04 -12.04
C PHE A 57 -0.94 10.06 -12.78
N TYR A 58 -1.16 8.86 -12.24
CA TYR A 58 -1.99 7.86 -12.90
C TYR A 58 -3.46 8.25 -12.88
N GLY A 59 -3.99 8.67 -14.03
CA GLY A 59 -5.42 8.94 -14.19
C GLY A 59 -6.28 7.69 -14.04
N ASP A 60 -7.53 7.89 -13.62
CA ASP A 60 -8.50 6.82 -13.32
C ASP A 60 -8.66 5.78 -14.44
N GLY A 61 -8.59 6.21 -15.70
CA GLY A 61 -8.67 5.31 -16.85
C GLY A 61 -7.52 4.31 -16.92
N LEU A 62 -6.28 4.75 -16.68
CA LEU A 62 -5.11 3.88 -16.67
C LEU A 62 -5.17 2.88 -15.52
N VAL A 63 -5.55 3.35 -14.33
CA VAL A 63 -5.68 2.49 -13.14
C VAL A 63 -6.77 1.44 -13.36
N CYS A 64 -7.95 1.85 -13.84
CA CYS A 64 -9.04 0.94 -14.17
C CYS A 64 -8.61 -0.10 -15.21
N SER A 65 -7.89 0.33 -16.26
CA SER A 65 -7.40 -0.58 -17.31
C SER A 65 -6.36 -1.56 -16.78
N LEU A 66 -5.45 -1.13 -15.91
CA LEU A 66 -4.42 -1.99 -15.32
C LEU A 66 -5.00 -3.05 -14.38
N LEU A 67 -6.01 -2.67 -13.60
CA LEU A 67 -6.61 -3.56 -12.60
C LEU A 67 -7.83 -4.33 -13.12
N GLY A 68 -8.30 -4.03 -14.34
CA GLY A 68 -9.53 -4.59 -14.90
C GLY A 68 -10.77 -4.18 -14.08
N TRP A 69 -10.79 -2.95 -13.59
CA TRP A 69 -11.83 -2.46 -12.68
C TRP A 69 -12.81 -1.50 -13.35
N SER A 70 -14.00 -1.42 -12.77
CA SER A 70 -14.92 -0.32 -13.03
C SER A 70 -14.52 0.92 -12.23
N ARG A 71 -14.93 2.09 -12.69
CA ARG A 71 -14.67 3.36 -12.00
C ARG A 71 -15.23 3.38 -10.56
N GLY A 72 -16.44 2.86 -10.34
CA GLY A 72 -17.02 2.80 -9.00
C GLY A 72 -16.25 1.88 -8.04
N ARG A 73 -15.58 0.84 -8.55
CA ARG A 73 -14.69 -0.01 -7.74
C ARG A 73 -13.41 0.74 -7.36
N LEU A 74 -12.83 1.47 -8.31
CA LEU A 74 -11.67 2.35 -8.06
C LEU A 74 -12.00 3.42 -7.00
N GLU A 75 -13.13 4.12 -7.15
CA GLU A 75 -13.55 5.17 -6.23
C GLU A 75 -13.72 4.63 -4.80
N LYS A 76 -14.37 3.49 -4.62
CA LYS A 76 -14.49 2.83 -3.31
C LYS A 76 -13.14 2.43 -2.70
N ALA A 77 -12.24 1.87 -3.50
CA ALA A 77 -10.90 1.48 -3.03
C ALA A 77 -10.09 2.72 -2.61
N ARG A 78 -10.19 3.81 -3.38
CA ARG A 78 -9.54 5.09 -3.10
C ARG A 78 -10.09 5.74 -1.83
N GLU A 79 -11.41 5.78 -1.66
CA GLU A 79 -12.04 6.29 -0.42
C GLU A 79 -11.57 5.51 0.81
N ALA A 80 -11.47 4.18 0.71
CA ALA A 80 -10.98 3.36 1.81
C ALA A 80 -9.52 3.66 2.16
N LEU A 81 -8.64 3.85 1.16
CA LEU A 81 -7.25 4.24 1.40
C LEU A 81 -7.11 5.64 2.00
N GLN A 82 -7.92 6.61 1.56
CA GLN A 82 -7.95 7.95 2.16
C GLN A 82 -8.42 7.91 3.62
N LYS A 83 -9.46 7.11 3.92
CA LYS A 83 -9.93 6.91 5.31
C LYS A 83 -8.88 6.24 6.20
N ALA A 84 -8.02 5.41 5.62
CA ALA A 84 -6.91 4.78 6.31
C ALA A 84 -5.66 5.67 6.42
N ASP A 85 -5.72 6.91 5.91
CA ASP A 85 -4.61 7.87 5.89
C ASP A 85 -3.35 7.33 5.17
N LEU A 86 -3.56 6.48 4.16
CA LEU A 86 -2.47 5.87 3.38
C LEU A 86 -2.22 6.61 2.07
N ILE A 87 -3.21 7.37 1.58
CA ILE A 87 -3.08 8.20 0.38
C ILE A 87 -3.80 9.54 0.58
N ALA A 88 -3.30 10.57 -0.10
CA ALA A 88 -4.07 11.76 -0.45
C ALA A 88 -4.36 11.73 -1.96
N TRP A 89 -5.50 12.32 -2.34
CA TRP A 89 -5.91 12.38 -3.73
C TRP A 89 -6.59 13.70 -4.08
N GLU A 90 -6.14 14.31 -5.16
CA GLU A 90 -6.79 15.44 -5.80
C GLU A 90 -6.63 15.25 -7.31
N ALA A 91 -7.72 15.20 -8.08
CA ALA A 91 -7.62 14.89 -9.50
C ALA A 91 -6.64 15.85 -10.23
N PRO A 92 -5.63 15.34 -10.96
CA PRO A 92 -5.35 13.94 -11.32
C PRO A 92 -4.23 13.27 -10.49
N LEU A 93 -3.79 13.89 -9.40
CA LEU A 93 -2.64 13.54 -8.59
C LEU A 93 -3.01 12.61 -7.42
N TYR A 94 -2.22 11.56 -7.25
CA TYR A 94 -2.16 10.76 -6.03
C TYR A 94 -0.89 11.08 -5.26
N GLN A 95 -0.98 11.06 -3.94
CA GLN A 95 0.18 11.01 -3.06
C GLN A 95 0.05 9.81 -2.13
N VAL A 96 1.04 8.92 -2.17
CA VAL A 96 1.21 7.88 -1.13
C VAL A 96 1.78 8.57 0.10
N LEU A 97 1.07 8.47 1.22
CA LEU A 97 1.44 9.12 2.47
C LEU A 97 2.42 8.26 3.26
N GLU A 98 3.08 8.89 4.22
CA GLU A 98 3.79 8.16 5.27
C GLU A 98 2.79 7.29 6.04
N VAL A 99 3.17 6.06 6.37
CA VAL A 99 2.31 5.16 7.13
C VAL A 99 2.06 5.76 8.51
N PRO A 100 0.79 5.93 8.92
CA PRO A 100 0.48 6.51 10.21
C PRO A 100 0.98 5.58 11.32
N GLU A 101 1.51 6.18 12.38
CA GLU A 101 1.84 5.47 13.60
C GLU A 101 0.59 4.74 14.13
N GLU A 102 0.80 3.53 14.67
CA GLU A 102 -0.26 2.83 15.38
C GLU A 102 -0.79 3.77 16.47
N LYS A 103 -2.09 4.11 16.43
CA LYS A 103 -2.71 4.79 17.58
C LYS A 103 -2.53 3.85 18.75
N ARG A 104 -1.60 4.17 19.66
CA ARG A 104 -1.46 3.44 20.92
C ARG A 104 -2.70 3.69 21.76
N GLY A 105 -3.75 2.92 21.49
CA GLY A 105 -5.02 2.95 22.16
C GLY A 105 -5.56 1.53 22.22
N GLU A 106 -5.56 0.99 23.45
CA GLU A 106 -6.27 -0.24 23.85
C GLU A 106 -5.74 -1.54 23.22
N ARG A 107 -4.50 -1.91 23.55
CA ARG A 107 -4.19 -3.33 23.75
C ARG A 107 -4.10 -3.58 25.26
N ASP A 108 -5.22 -4.03 25.79
CA ASP A 108 -5.36 -5.04 26.83
C ASP A 108 -4.75 -4.73 28.22
N GLU A 109 -5.52 -4.03 29.06
CA GLU A 109 -5.54 -4.24 30.52
C GLU A 109 -6.31 -5.52 30.92
N ASP A 110 -6.77 -6.33 29.95
CA ASP A 110 -7.59 -7.53 30.16
C ASP A 110 -6.82 -8.86 30.19
N ASP A 111 -5.49 -8.83 30.31
CA ASP A 111 -4.70 -10.03 30.67
C ASP A 111 -4.26 -9.91 32.15
N GLN A 112 -5.21 -10.19 33.04
CA GLN A 112 -5.01 -10.32 34.49
C GLN A 112 -5.60 -11.65 34.99
#